data_AF-A0A1Q7M8H9-F1
#
_entry.id   AF-A0A1Q7M8H9-F1
#
_cell.length_a   1.000
_cell.length_b   1.000
_cell.length_c   1.000
_cell.angle_alpha   90.00
_cell.angle_beta   90.00
_cell.angle_gamma   90.00
#
_symmetry.space_group_name_H-M   'P 1'
#
loop_
_entity.id
_entity.type
_entity.pdbx_description
1 polymer ?
#
loop_
_entity_poly.entity_id
_entity_poly.type
_entity_poly.pdbx_seq_one_letter_code
_entity_poly.pdbx_strand_id
1 'polypeptide(L)'
;MRRAAWPSPPHVDLLTLARRIFRPRLSDCALLTIEQAVLDLHRADDLPGSMIPSRYFAWLRDGDPHVLDPVFSHNRQDVLSMALLLARFEAVLRGAGDLHPLDRFGRARFLETRGFHGEAIEEYRQLWRHRPKGTQPLMGGALGLRLARLLRRQGRWEEARLVLEECWRTQSYPYPVAIELAKLLEHQARDFTAARRIVGDALRLLALAAVPNALWRGDLERRQCRLDRRLGRDEPRAFALTG
;
A
#
# COMPACT_ATOMS: atom_id res chain seq x y z
N MET A 1 -4.40 -15.71 49.20
CA MET A 1 -3.14 -15.11 48.70
C MET A 1 -3.24 -14.96 47.19
N ARG A 2 -3.20 -13.73 46.65
CA ARG A 2 -3.08 -13.50 45.20
C ARG A 2 -1.62 -13.78 44.81
N ARG A 3 -1.38 -14.78 43.94
CA ARG A 3 -0.06 -14.98 43.32
C ARG A 3 0.32 -13.72 42.58
N ALA A 4 1.53 -13.20 42.82
CA ALA A 4 2.11 -12.16 41.98
C ALA A 4 2.11 -12.66 40.54
N ALA A 5 1.43 -11.93 39.66
CA ALA A 5 1.43 -12.24 38.23
C ALA A 5 2.73 -11.69 37.63
N TRP A 6 3.43 -12.53 36.88
CA TRP A 6 4.55 -12.06 36.07
C TRP A 6 4.05 -11.00 35.09
N PRO A 7 4.78 -9.87 34.92
CA PRO A 7 4.41 -8.90 33.91
C PRO A 7 4.46 -9.59 32.55
N SER A 8 3.31 -9.63 31.86
CA SER A 8 3.24 -10.24 30.54
C SER A 8 3.95 -9.31 29.55
N PRO A 9 5.00 -9.77 28.85
CA PRO A 9 5.68 -8.94 27.87
C PRO A 9 4.71 -8.55 26.75
N PRO A 10 4.92 -7.40 26.09
CA PRO A 10 4.13 -7.04 24.92
C PRO A 10 4.25 -8.14 23.88
N HIS A 11 3.12 -8.71 23.48
CA HIS A 11 3.09 -9.76 22.47
C HIS A 11 3.43 -9.17 21.09
N VAL A 12 4.49 -9.69 20.48
CA VAL A 12 4.92 -9.30 19.13
C VAL A 12 4.59 -10.44 18.17
N ASP A 13 3.53 -10.27 17.40
CA ASP A 13 3.18 -11.19 16.32
C ASP A 13 3.95 -10.82 15.04
N LEU A 14 5.02 -11.58 14.77
CA LEU A 14 5.88 -11.39 13.60
C LEU A 14 5.18 -11.73 12.28
N LEU A 15 4.21 -12.64 12.27
CA LEU A 15 3.46 -12.98 11.06
C LEU A 15 2.47 -11.87 10.69
N THR A 16 1.87 -11.23 11.69
CA THR A 16 1.06 -10.02 11.48
C THR A 16 1.93 -8.88 10.92
N LEU A 17 3.15 -8.69 11.42
CA LEU A 17 4.08 -7.70 10.86
C LEU A 17 4.51 -8.08 9.43
N ALA A 18 4.78 -9.36 9.18
CA ALA A 18 5.14 -9.87 7.85
C ALA A 18 4.06 -9.58 6.84
N ARG A 19 2.79 -9.83 7.20
CA ARG A 19 1.64 -9.54 6.34
C ARG A 19 1.49 -8.04 6.06
N ARG A 20 1.89 -7.15 6.97
CA ARG A 20 1.83 -5.70 6.72
C ARG A 20 2.88 -5.23 5.72
N ILE A 21 4.08 -5.82 5.78
CA ILE A 21 5.24 -5.37 4.99
C ILE A 21 5.34 -6.15 3.68
N PHE A 22 5.31 -7.48 3.71
CA PHE A 22 5.67 -8.34 2.57
C PHE A 22 4.48 -8.77 1.70
N ARG A 23 3.24 -8.62 2.17
CA ARG A 23 2.03 -9.03 1.42
C ARG A 23 1.91 -8.48 -0.02
N PRO A 24 2.38 -7.26 -0.35
CA PRO A 24 2.36 -6.79 -1.73
C PRO A 24 3.19 -7.65 -2.69
N ARG A 25 4.23 -8.34 -2.18
CA ARG A 25 5.12 -9.21 -2.96
C ARG A 25 4.69 -10.68 -2.92
N LEU A 26 4.23 -11.15 -1.77
CA LEU A 26 3.96 -12.57 -1.55
C LEU A 26 2.55 -12.99 -1.97
N SER A 27 2.41 -14.22 -2.49
CA SER A 27 1.13 -14.85 -2.83
C SER A 27 0.23 -14.97 -1.58
N ASP A 28 0.80 -15.48 -0.50
CA ASP A 28 0.23 -15.56 0.84
C ASP A 28 1.27 -15.12 1.90
N CYS A 29 0.93 -15.23 3.18
CA CYS A 29 1.87 -14.97 4.27
C CYS A 29 1.95 -16.17 5.21
N ALA A 30 1.91 -17.38 4.65
CA ALA A 30 2.29 -18.57 5.39
C ALA A 30 3.79 -18.52 5.72
N LEU A 31 4.19 -19.17 6.81
CA LEU A 31 5.59 -19.15 7.26
C LEU A 31 6.52 -19.72 6.18
N LEU A 32 6.13 -20.80 5.51
CA LEU A 32 6.89 -21.40 4.40
C LEU A 32 7.15 -20.41 3.25
N THR A 33 6.13 -19.65 2.84
CA THR A 33 6.26 -18.63 1.80
C THR A 33 7.20 -17.50 2.23
N ILE A 34 7.13 -17.10 3.50
CA ILE A 34 8.01 -16.07 4.07
C ILE A 34 9.45 -16.59 4.12
N GLU A 35 9.66 -17.83 4.54
CA GLU A 35 10.97 -18.46 4.58
C GLU A 35 11.65 -18.44 3.22
N GLN A 36 10.98 -18.96 2.19
CA GLN A 36 11.54 -19.02 0.83
C GLN A 36 11.79 -17.62 0.27
N ALA A 37 10.80 -16.73 0.36
CA ALA A 37 10.83 -15.48 -0.37
C ALA A 37 11.50 -14.33 0.39
N VAL A 38 11.56 -14.37 1.72
CA VAL A 38 12.07 -13.28 2.57
C VAL A 38 13.37 -13.68 3.29
N LEU A 39 13.49 -14.95 3.70
CA LEU A 39 14.64 -15.47 4.44
C LEU A 39 15.57 -16.34 3.58
N ASP A 40 15.17 -16.65 2.35
CA ASP A 40 15.86 -17.57 1.43
C ASP A 40 16.12 -18.96 2.02
N LEU A 41 15.14 -19.45 2.80
CA LEU A 41 15.16 -20.78 3.39
C LEU A 41 14.27 -21.73 2.61
N HIS A 42 14.84 -22.80 2.08
CA HIS A 42 14.14 -23.82 1.31
C HIS A 42 14.09 -25.13 2.11
N ARG A 43 12.87 -25.59 2.44
CA ARG A 43 12.64 -26.85 3.16
C ARG A 43 12.53 -28.01 2.17
N ALA A 44 13.18 -29.14 2.45
CA ALA A 44 13.11 -30.36 1.61
C ALA A 44 12.01 -31.34 2.07
N ASP A 45 11.86 -31.55 3.39
CA ASP A 45 10.94 -32.52 3.99
C ASP A 45 10.04 -31.84 5.03
N ASP A 46 9.17 -30.92 4.58
CA ASP A 46 8.25 -30.27 5.51
C ASP A 46 7.04 -31.15 5.79
N LEU A 47 6.78 -31.43 7.07
CA LEU A 47 5.55 -32.08 7.52
C LEU A 47 4.40 -31.07 7.37
N PRO A 48 3.35 -31.33 6.57
CA PRO A 48 2.16 -30.50 6.58
C PRO A 48 1.62 -30.31 8.00
N GLY A 49 1.47 -29.05 8.44
CA GLY A 49 0.99 -28.74 9.79
C GLY A 49 -0.38 -29.36 10.12
N SER A 50 -1.19 -29.64 9.10
CA SER A 50 -2.46 -30.37 9.23
C SER A 50 -2.32 -31.81 9.72
N MET A 51 -1.13 -32.42 9.59
CA MET A 51 -0.84 -33.78 10.06
C MET A 51 -0.27 -33.82 11.48
N ILE A 52 0.04 -32.68 12.09
CA ILE A 52 0.54 -32.64 13.47
C ILE A 52 -0.49 -33.21 14.46
N PRO A 53 -1.79 -32.84 14.40
CA PRO A 53 -2.79 -33.39 15.34
C PRO A 53 -2.94 -34.90 15.23
N SER A 54 -2.95 -35.46 14.01
CA SER A 54 -3.12 -36.90 13.82
C SER A 54 -1.93 -37.70 14.38
N ARG A 55 -0.70 -37.20 14.23
CA ARG A 55 0.51 -37.79 14.84
C ARG A 55 0.47 -37.72 16.36
N TYR A 56 0.01 -36.60 16.91
CA TYR A 56 -0.18 -36.46 18.36
C TYR A 56 -1.22 -37.44 18.92
N PHE A 57 -2.35 -37.63 18.23
CA PHE A 57 -3.34 -38.63 18.64
C PHE A 57 -2.85 -40.07 18.47
N ALA A 58 -2.01 -40.36 17.46
CA ALA A 58 -1.37 -41.67 17.32
C ALA A 58 -0.48 -41.97 18.54
N TRP A 59 0.36 -41.01 18.94
CA TRP A 59 1.18 -41.14 20.15
C TRP A 59 0.34 -41.39 21.42
N LEU A 60 -0.76 -40.65 21.60
CA LEU A 60 -1.63 -40.84 22.77
C LEU A 60 -2.29 -42.22 22.85
N ARG A 61 -2.51 -42.88 21.71
CA ARG A 61 -3.13 -44.22 21.65
C ARG A 61 -2.10 -45.33 21.82
N ASP A 62 -1.02 -45.25 21.06
CA ASP A 62 -0.09 -46.36 20.85
C ASP A 62 1.16 -46.24 21.74
N GLY A 63 1.38 -45.07 22.36
CA GLY A 63 2.49 -44.79 23.27
C GLY A 63 3.86 -44.64 22.61
N ASP A 64 3.99 -44.91 21.30
CA ASP A 64 5.24 -44.79 20.55
C ASP A 64 5.63 -43.31 20.33
N PRO A 65 6.70 -42.79 20.97
CA PRO A 65 7.10 -41.39 20.84
C PRO A 65 7.69 -41.06 19.46
N HIS A 66 8.19 -42.03 18.70
CA HIS A 66 8.87 -41.79 17.42
C HIS A 66 7.94 -41.20 16.35
N VAL A 67 6.62 -41.38 16.49
CA VAL A 67 5.63 -40.76 15.60
C VAL A 67 5.66 -39.22 15.66
N LEU A 68 6.22 -38.64 16.73
CA LEU A 68 6.37 -37.20 16.97
C LEU A 68 7.69 -36.62 16.46
N ASP A 69 8.69 -37.43 16.10
CA ASP A 69 10.01 -36.92 15.66
C ASP A 69 9.89 -35.88 14.51
N PRO A 70 9.03 -36.09 13.49
CA PRO A 70 8.80 -35.07 12.47
C PRO A 70 8.10 -33.81 12.98
N VAL A 71 7.24 -33.93 14.00
CA VAL A 71 6.55 -32.79 14.62
C VAL A 71 7.55 -31.91 15.36
N PHE A 72 8.47 -32.49 16.12
CA PHE A 72 9.51 -31.75 16.83
C PHE A 72 10.49 -31.09 15.86
N SER A 73 10.85 -31.78 14.76
CA SER A 73 11.71 -31.23 13.72
C SER A 73 11.08 -30.01 13.04
N HIS A 74 9.79 -30.10 12.69
CA HIS A 74 9.02 -28.98 12.15
C HIS A 74 8.93 -27.82 13.14
N ASN A 75 8.59 -28.08 14.40
CA ASN A 75 8.47 -27.05 15.43
C ASN A 75 9.81 -26.33 15.68
N ARG A 76 10.92 -27.08 15.74
CA ARG A 76 12.26 -26.51 15.86
C ARG A 76 12.55 -25.54 14.71
N GLN A 77 12.23 -25.94 13.47
CA GLN A 77 12.43 -25.08 12.30
C GLN A 77 11.56 -23.82 12.39
N ASP A 78 10.28 -23.93 12.74
CA ASP A 78 9.38 -22.79 12.89
C ASP A 78 9.90 -21.77 13.92
N VAL A 79 10.37 -22.24 15.07
CA VAL A 79 10.94 -21.38 16.12
C VAL A 79 12.19 -20.65 15.62
N LEU A 80 13.08 -21.35 14.91
CA LEU A 80 14.29 -20.75 14.33
C LEU A 80 13.93 -19.70 13.28
N SER A 81 12.96 -19.99 12.42
CA SER A 81 12.49 -19.05 11.38
C SER A 81 11.86 -17.81 11.96
N MET A 82 11.17 -17.90 13.09
CA MET A 82 10.66 -16.72 13.81
C MET A 82 11.80 -15.84 14.34
N ALA A 83 12.88 -16.44 14.87
CA ALA A 83 14.05 -15.69 15.31
C ALA A 83 14.76 -14.97 14.13
N LEU A 84 14.94 -15.67 13.01
CA LEU A 84 15.51 -15.09 11.79
C LEU A 84 14.62 -13.99 11.20
N LEU A 85 13.30 -14.18 11.22
CA LEU A 85 12.34 -13.18 10.79
C LEU A 85 12.38 -11.92 11.65
N LEU A 86 12.58 -12.05 12.96
CA LEU A 86 12.76 -10.91 13.85
C LEU A 86 14.01 -10.09 13.47
N ALA A 87 15.15 -10.76 13.27
CA ALA A 87 16.38 -10.10 12.82
C ALA A 87 16.20 -9.44 11.44
N ARG A 88 15.46 -10.09 10.53
CA ARG A 88 15.13 -9.52 9.23
C ARG A 88 14.26 -8.26 9.35
N PHE A 89 13.31 -8.22 10.28
CA PHE A 89 12.53 -7.00 10.53
C PHE A 89 13.38 -5.86 11.05
N GLU A 90 14.35 -6.13 11.92
CA GLU A 90 15.28 -5.09 12.38
C GLU A 90 16.01 -4.45 11.19
N ALA A 91 16.57 -5.27 10.30
CA ALA A 91 17.26 -4.79 9.10
C ALA A 91 16.31 -3.99 8.18
N VAL A 92 15.12 -4.52 7.90
CA VAL A 92 14.10 -3.85 7.09
C VAL A 92 13.71 -2.51 7.71
N LEU A 93 13.36 -2.46 8.99
CA LEU A 93 12.85 -1.25 9.64
C LEU A 93 13.92 -0.16 9.75
N ARG A 94 15.18 -0.53 10.00
CA ARG A 94 16.32 0.40 9.98
C ARG A 94 16.67 0.91 8.57
N GLY A 95 16.08 0.33 7.52
CA GLY A 95 16.39 0.67 6.14
C GLY A 95 17.76 0.17 5.71
N ALA A 96 18.26 -0.90 6.33
CA ALA A 96 19.54 -1.50 5.97
C ALA A 96 19.37 -2.40 4.73
N GLY A 97 20.22 -2.16 3.73
CA GLY A 97 20.36 -3.01 2.53
C GLY A 97 19.40 -2.71 1.38
N ASP A 98 19.63 -3.40 0.26
CA ASP A 98 18.80 -3.33 -0.94
C ASP A 98 17.51 -4.13 -0.73
N LEU A 99 16.45 -3.44 -0.30
CA LEU A 99 15.12 -4.03 -0.18
C LEU A 99 14.45 -4.12 -1.55
N HIS A 100 13.75 -5.22 -1.79
CA HIS A 100 12.86 -5.34 -2.94
C HIS A 100 11.86 -4.16 -2.96
N PRO A 101 11.56 -3.54 -4.12
CA PRO A 101 10.70 -2.34 -4.18
C PRO A 101 9.33 -2.49 -3.50
N LEU A 102 8.72 -3.69 -3.60
CA LEU A 102 7.44 -3.98 -2.93
C LEU A 102 7.56 -4.10 -1.40
N ASP A 103 8.67 -4.62 -0.89
CA ASP A 103 8.93 -4.70 0.55
C ASP A 103 9.21 -3.31 1.11
N ARG A 104 9.94 -2.50 0.35
CA ARG A 104 10.17 -1.08 0.62
C ARG A 104 8.86 -0.29 0.65
N PHE A 105 7.94 -0.55 -0.27
CA PHE A 105 6.60 0.03 -0.25
C PHE A 105 5.80 -0.39 0.99
N GLY A 106 5.87 -1.68 1.37
CA GLY A 106 5.28 -2.18 2.61
C GLY A 106 5.84 -1.50 3.86
N ARG A 107 7.15 -1.30 3.93
CA ARG A 107 7.82 -0.53 5.00
C ARG A 107 7.33 0.91 5.05
N ALA A 108 7.28 1.61 3.92
CA ALA A 108 6.80 3.00 3.86
C ALA A 108 5.36 3.13 4.40
N ARG A 109 4.48 2.18 4.04
CA ARG A 109 3.11 2.11 4.58
C ARG A 109 3.06 1.84 6.08
N PHE A 110 3.95 0.98 6.57
CA PHE A 110 4.08 0.70 7.99
C PHE A 110 4.50 1.96 8.76
N LEU A 111 5.55 2.65 8.29
CA LEU A 111 6.02 3.92 8.85
C LEU A 111 4.92 4.99 8.86
N GLU A 112 4.19 5.14 7.73
CA GLU A 112 3.07 6.06 7.60
C GLU A 112 1.99 5.82 8.67
N THR A 113 1.64 4.55 8.91
CA THR A 113 0.61 4.15 9.88
C THR A 113 1.06 4.34 11.33
N ARG A 114 2.37 4.33 11.56
CA ARG A 114 2.98 4.57 12.88
C ARG A 114 3.28 6.04 13.18
N GLY A 115 3.03 6.94 12.22
CA GLY A 115 3.26 8.39 12.39
C GLY A 115 4.66 8.86 12.01
N PHE A 116 5.53 7.96 11.54
CA PHE A 116 6.87 8.25 11.02
C PHE A 116 6.78 8.85 9.62
N HIS A 117 6.17 10.03 9.53
CA HIS A 117 5.83 10.68 8.25
C HIS A 117 7.07 11.15 7.48
N GLY A 118 8.12 11.56 8.18
CA GLY A 118 9.39 11.96 7.55
C GLY A 118 10.04 10.79 6.81
N GLU A 119 10.24 9.67 7.50
CA GLU A 119 10.82 8.46 6.90
C GLU A 119 9.92 7.88 5.82
N ALA A 120 8.59 7.85 6.03
CA ALA A 120 7.65 7.38 5.02
C ALA A 120 7.71 8.19 3.72
N ILE A 121 7.81 9.52 3.81
CA ILE A 121 7.95 10.39 2.63
C ILE A 121 9.25 10.06 1.89
N GLU A 122 10.36 9.88 2.60
CA GLU A 122 11.65 9.60 1.97
C GLU A 122 11.63 8.26 1.23
N GLU A 123 11.06 7.22 1.83
CA GLU A 123 10.88 5.92 1.17
C GLU A 123 10.00 6.01 -0.07
N TYR A 124 8.86 6.71 0.04
CA TYR A 124 7.98 6.92 -1.10
C TYR A 124 8.64 7.74 -2.21
N ARG A 125 9.50 8.72 -1.87
CA ARG A 125 10.28 9.49 -2.85
C ARG A 125 11.28 8.61 -3.59
N GLN A 126 12.03 7.78 -2.88
CA GLN A 126 13.02 6.91 -3.50
C GLN A 126 12.33 5.92 -4.45
N LEU A 127 11.23 5.32 -4.00
CA LEU A 127 10.39 4.49 -4.87
C LEU A 127 9.85 5.25 -6.07
N TRP A 128 9.43 6.51 -5.87
CA TRP A 128 8.93 7.34 -6.95
C TRP A 128 10.00 7.64 -8.00
N ARG A 129 11.22 7.99 -7.58
CA ARG A 129 12.34 8.32 -8.48
C ARG A 129 12.86 7.12 -9.27
N HIS A 130 12.94 5.96 -8.62
CA HIS A 130 13.53 4.76 -9.21
C HIS A 130 12.51 3.78 -9.81
N ARG A 131 11.23 4.17 -9.90
CA ARG A 131 10.21 3.32 -10.51
C ARG A 131 10.54 3.05 -11.99
N PRO A 132 10.47 1.80 -12.47
CA PRO A 132 10.64 1.52 -13.88
C PRO A 132 9.51 2.18 -14.67
N LYS A 133 9.85 2.96 -15.69
CA LYS A 133 8.87 3.57 -16.59
C LYS A 133 8.17 2.45 -17.37
N GLY A 134 6.87 2.27 -17.13
CA GLY A 134 6.03 1.30 -17.85
C GLY A 134 5.66 0.02 -17.08
N THR A 135 6.26 -0.25 -15.91
CA THR A 135 5.91 -1.45 -15.11
C THR A 135 4.81 -1.13 -14.08
N GLN A 136 3.76 -1.95 -14.07
CA GLN A 136 2.58 -1.88 -13.19
C GLN A 136 2.06 -0.46 -12.90
N PRO A 137 1.39 0.20 -13.88
CA PRO A 137 0.81 1.53 -13.71
C PRO A 137 0.01 1.67 -12.40
N LEU A 138 -0.78 0.65 -12.04
CA LEU A 138 -1.61 0.68 -10.83
C LEU A 138 -0.82 0.99 -9.54
N MET A 139 0.41 0.50 -9.41
CA MET A 139 1.30 0.76 -8.27
C MET A 139 1.80 2.21 -8.26
N GLY A 140 2.11 2.78 -9.43
CA GLY A 140 2.55 4.16 -9.56
C GLY A 140 1.49 5.16 -9.10
N GLY A 141 0.24 5.00 -9.53
CA GLY A 141 -0.86 5.86 -9.10
C GLY A 141 -1.09 5.83 -7.58
N ALA A 142 -1.12 4.63 -6.98
CA ALA A 142 -1.30 4.47 -5.54
C ALA A 142 -0.14 5.06 -4.72
N LEU A 143 1.10 4.86 -5.18
CA LEU A 143 2.30 5.42 -4.58
C LEU A 143 2.28 6.95 -4.61
N GLY A 144 2.05 7.54 -5.78
CA GLY A 144 2.04 9.00 -5.96
C GLY A 144 0.94 9.68 -5.14
N LEU A 145 -0.25 9.08 -5.04
CA LEU A 145 -1.34 9.59 -4.19
C LEU A 145 -0.98 9.60 -2.70
N ARG A 146 -0.31 8.55 -2.20
CA ARG A 146 0.16 8.49 -0.81
C ARG A 146 1.24 9.53 -0.54
N LEU A 147 2.23 9.63 -1.41
CA LEU A 147 3.30 10.62 -1.31
C LEU A 147 2.73 12.05 -1.32
N ALA A 148 1.89 12.38 -2.30
CA ALA A 148 1.26 13.70 -2.39
C ALA A 148 0.40 14.04 -1.17
N ARG A 149 -0.33 13.07 -0.61
CA ARG A 149 -1.10 13.27 0.62
C ARG A 149 -0.21 13.64 1.81
N LEU A 150 0.92 12.94 1.98
CA LEU A 150 1.85 13.23 3.08
C LEU A 150 2.56 14.57 2.89
N LEU A 151 2.99 14.89 1.67
CA LEU A 151 3.59 16.18 1.35
C LEU A 151 2.66 17.36 1.67
N ARG A 152 1.37 17.25 1.30
CA ARG A 152 0.35 18.24 1.63
C ARG A 152 0.18 18.44 3.12
N ARG A 153 0.18 17.35 3.91
CA ARG A 153 0.09 17.44 5.39
C ARG A 153 1.27 18.19 6.01
N GLN A 154 2.43 18.20 5.35
CA GLN A 154 3.61 18.95 5.78
C GLN A 154 3.69 20.36 5.16
N GLY A 155 2.65 20.82 4.46
CA GLY A 155 2.67 22.13 3.79
C GLY A 155 3.54 22.20 2.53
N ARG A 156 4.01 21.06 2.01
CA ARG A 156 4.87 20.95 0.82
C ARG A 156 4.03 20.85 -0.45
N TRP A 157 3.26 21.89 -0.70
CA TRP A 157 2.20 21.88 -1.71
C TRP A 157 2.72 21.74 -3.14
N GLU A 158 3.78 22.47 -3.49
CA GLU A 158 4.36 22.41 -4.85
C GLU A 158 4.93 21.02 -5.17
N GLU A 159 5.61 20.38 -4.21
CA GLU A 159 6.10 19.02 -4.41
C GLU A 159 4.94 18.02 -4.58
N ALA A 160 3.87 18.16 -3.80
CA ALA A 160 2.69 17.34 -3.97
C ALA A 160 2.04 17.53 -5.34
N ARG A 161 2.00 18.78 -5.82
CA ARG A 161 1.49 19.12 -7.16
C ARG A 161 2.29 18.43 -8.25
N LEU A 162 3.61 18.53 -8.23
CA LEU A 162 4.49 17.92 -9.23
C LEU A 162 4.30 16.40 -9.31
N VAL A 163 4.21 15.72 -8.16
CA VAL A 163 3.93 14.28 -8.11
C VAL A 163 2.58 13.95 -8.75
N LEU A 164 1.53 14.72 -8.43
CA LEU A 164 0.19 14.51 -8.99
C LEU A 164 0.11 14.83 -10.49
N GLU A 165 0.81 15.86 -10.97
CA GLU A 165 0.89 16.19 -12.39
C GLU A 165 1.61 15.08 -13.18
N GLU A 166 2.70 14.55 -12.63
CA GLU A 166 3.41 13.42 -13.22
C GLU A 166 2.54 12.15 -13.23
N CYS A 167 1.81 11.87 -12.14
CA CYS A 167 0.80 10.81 -12.11
C CYS A 167 -0.27 11.03 -13.20
N TRP A 168 -0.80 12.23 -13.33
CA TRP A 168 -1.84 12.56 -14.31
C TRP A 168 -1.38 12.23 -15.74
N ARG A 169 -0.12 12.47 -16.06
CA ARG A 169 0.47 12.21 -17.38
C ARG A 169 0.84 10.75 -17.64
N THR A 170 1.12 9.96 -16.60
CA THR A 170 1.75 8.65 -16.75
C THR A 170 0.85 7.46 -16.42
N GLN A 171 -0.29 7.70 -15.74
CA GLN A 171 -1.13 6.63 -15.21
C GLN A 171 -2.28 6.25 -16.16
N SER A 172 -2.51 4.94 -16.32
CA SER A 172 -3.61 4.40 -17.13
C SER A 172 -5.00 4.71 -16.54
N TYR A 173 -5.09 4.85 -15.22
CA TYR A 173 -6.33 5.16 -14.48
C TYR A 173 -6.13 6.41 -13.60
N PRO A 174 -6.03 7.61 -14.20
CA PRO A 174 -5.59 8.81 -13.50
C PRO A 174 -6.71 9.54 -12.74
N TYR A 175 -7.93 8.98 -12.65
CA TYR A 175 -9.09 9.69 -12.08
C TYR A 175 -8.94 10.11 -10.61
N PRO A 176 -8.45 9.24 -9.69
CA PRO A 176 -8.24 9.67 -8.30
C PRO A 176 -7.17 10.76 -8.19
N VAL A 177 -6.16 10.72 -9.07
CA VAL A 177 -5.11 11.75 -9.16
C VAL A 177 -5.69 13.06 -9.68
N ALA A 178 -6.55 13.03 -10.71
CA ALA A 178 -7.21 14.21 -11.24
C ALA A 178 -8.03 14.93 -10.18
N ILE A 179 -8.75 14.18 -9.35
CA ILE A 179 -9.54 14.73 -8.23
C ILE A 179 -8.64 15.43 -7.21
N GLU A 180 -7.56 14.79 -6.78
CA GLU A 180 -6.64 15.38 -5.80
C GLU A 180 -5.83 16.56 -6.36
N LEU A 181 -5.46 16.51 -7.64
CA LEU A 181 -4.79 17.61 -8.34
C LEU A 181 -5.72 18.81 -8.49
N ALA A 182 -6.98 18.60 -8.87
CA ALA A 182 -7.98 19.66 -8.96
C ALA A 182 -8.20 20.34 -7.59
N LYS A 183 -8.32 19.56 -6.50
CA LYS A 183 -8.41 20.11 -5.13
C LYS A 183 -7.20 21.00 -4.79
N LEU A 184 -6.00 20.58 -5.17
CA LEU A 184 -4.78 21.34 -4.90
C LEU A 184 -4.75 22.65 -5.69
N LEU A 185 -5.08 22.60 -6.99
CA LEU A 185 -5.19 23.79 -7.85
C LEU A 185 -6.25 24.77 -7.35
N GLU A 186 -7.40 24.26 -6.89
CA GLU A 186 -8.50 25.07 -6.33
C GLU A 186 -8.09 25.77 -5.03
N HIS A 187 -7.53 25.03 -4.08
CA HIS A 187 -7.35 25.51 -2.71
C HIS A 187 -6.03 26.27 -2.52
N GLN A 188 -4.95 25.79 -3.13
CA GLN A 188 -3.62 26.35 -2.93
C GLN A 188 -3.27 27.38 -4.01
N ALA A 189 -3.44 27.01 -5.28
CA ALA A 189 -3.04 27.87 -6.41
C ALA A 189 -4.13 28.89 -6.81
N ARG A 190 -5.37 28.70 -6.34
CA ARG A 190 -6.57 29.44 -6.78
C ARG A 190 -6.74 29.47 -8.31
N ASP A 191 -6.18 28.47 -8.99
CA ASP A 191 -6.25 28.33 -10.45
C ASP A 191 -7.44 27.45 -10.83
N PHE A 192 -8.62 28.06 -10.81
CA PHE A 192 -9.87 27.39 -11.15
C PHE A 192 -9.91 26.95 -12.62
N THR A 193 -9.21 27.65 -13.51
CA THR A 193 -9.13 27.33 -14.93
C THR A 193 -8.36 26.03 -15.16
N ALA A 194 -7.19 25.89 -14.55
CA ALA A 194 -6.41 24.65 -14.62
C ALA A 194 -7.14 23.49 -13.93
N ALA A 195 -7.76 23.72 -12.77
CA ALA A 195 -8.56 22.70 -12.09
C ALA A 195 -9.69 22.20 -12.99
N ARG A 196 -10.42 23.12 -13.64
CA ARG A 196 -11.50 22.77 -14.57
C ARG A 196 -10.99 21.95 -15.74
N ARG A 197 -9.85 22.35 -16.33
CA ARG A 197 -9.24 21.62 -17.44
C ARG A 197 -8.93 20.18 -17.04
N ILE A 198 -8.25 19.95 -15.92
CA ILE A 198 -7.94 18.60 -15.44
C ILE A 198 -9.21 17.76 -15.23
N VAL A 199 -10.25 18.32 -14.61
CA VAL A 199 -11.52 17.62 -14.40
C VAL A 199 -12.21 17.28 -15.72
N GLY A 200 -12.26 18.24 -16.65
CA GLY A 200 -12.87 18.03 -17.97
C GLY A 200 -12.10 16.99 -18.81
N ASP A 201 -10.78 17.03 -18.78
CA ASP A 201 -9.91 16.04 -19.43
C ASP A 201 -10.18 14.64 -18.83
N ALA A 202 -10.28 14.53 -17.50
CA ALA A 202 -10.58 13.28 -16.81
C ALA A 202 -11.97 12.72 -17.16
N LEU A 203 -12.99 13.58 -17.30
CA LEU A 203 -14.32 13.16 -17.74
C LEU A 203 -14.32 12.64 -19.17
N ARG A 204 -13.58 13.28 -20.09
CA ARG A 204 -13.42 12.80 -21.47
C ARG A 204 -12.72 11.45 -21.52
N LEU A 205 -11.64 11.27 -20.73
CA LEU A 205 -10.97 9.97 -20.62
C LEU A 205 -11.91 8.90 -20.05
N LEU A 206 -12.69 9.22 -19.02
CA LEU A 206 -13.62 8.29 -18.40
C LEU A 206 -14.79 7.90 -19.32
N ALA A 207 -15.21 8.80 -20.23
CA ALA A 207 -16.21 8.50 -21.26
C ALA A 207 -15.70 7.49 -22.29
N LEU A 208 -14.39 7.46 -22.54
CA LEU A 208 -13.73 6.51 -23.45
C LEU A 208 -13.22 5.24 -22.75
N ALA A 209 -13.38 5.14 -21.43
CA ALA A 209 -12.87 4.01 -20.66
C ALA A 209 -13.69 2.74 -20.95
N ALA A 210 -12.98 1.62 -21.21
CA ALA A 210 -13.61 0.31 -21.43
C ALA A 210 -14.48 -0.15 -20.25
N VAL A 211 -14.11 0.25 -19.02
CA VAL A 211 -14.88 -0.02 -17.80
C VAL A 211 -15.36 1.30 -17.22
N PRO A 212 -16.68 1.58 -17.28
CA PRO A 212 -17.26 2.76 -16.64
C PRO A 212 -17.08 2.72 -15.12
N ASN A 213 -16.76 3.86 -14.51
CA ASN A 213 -16.77 4.02 -13.05
C ASN A 213 -17.71 5.17 -12.66
N ALA A 214 -18.93 4.81 -12.25
CA ALA A 214 -19.99 5.78 -11.92
C ALA A 214 -19.62 6.66 -10.72
N LEU A 215 -18.87 6.12 -9.74
CA LEU A 215 -18.43 6.89 -8.57
C LEU A 215 -17.49 8.02 -8.99
N TRP A 216 -16.51 7.73 -9.86
CA TRP A 216 -15.54 8.74 -10.29
C TRP A 216 -16.19 9.76 -11.21
N ARG A 217 -17.09 9.30 -12.08
CA ARG A 217 -17.89 10.18 -12.93
C ARG A 217 -18.68 11.19 -12.10
N GLY A 218 -19.44 10.72 -11.11
CA GLY A 218 -20.25 11.59 -10.26
C GLY A 218 -19.44 12.55 -9.38
N ASP A 219 -18.22 12.19 -8.94
CA ASP A 219 -17.35 13.15 -8.24
C ASP A 219 -16.79 14.22 -9.19
N LEU A 220 -16.34 13.81 -10.38
CA LEU A 220 -15.79 14.71 -11.38
C LEU A 220 -16.86 15.68 -11.93
N GLU A 221 -18.06 15.21 -12.26
CA GLU A 221 -19.18 16.06 -12.73
C GLU A 221 -19.57 17.10 -11.69
N ARG A 222 -19.77 16.68 -10.43
CA ARG A 222 -20.09 17.63 -9.33
C ARG A 222 -18.99 18.68 -9.15
N ARG A 223 -17.71 18.29 -9.33
CA ARG A 223 -16.59 19.22 -9.27
C ARG A 223 -16.57 20.16 -10.47
N GLN A 224 -16.87 19.65 -11.67
CA GLN A 224 -16.96 20.45 -12.89
C GLN A 224 -18.01 21.55 -12.78
N CYS A 225 -19.24 21.21 -12.37
CA CYS A 225 -20.32 22.20 -12.16
C CYS A 225 -19.96 23.25 -11.09
N ARG A 226 -19.25 22.85 -10.03
CA ARG A 226 -18.78 23.79 -9.01
C ARG A 226 -17.75 24.77 -9.56
N LEU A 227 -16.84 24.29 -10.41
CA LEU A 227 -15.81 25.10 -11.05
C LEU A 227 -16.39 26.04 -12.12
N ASP A 228 -17.40 25.59 -12.88
CA ASP A 228 -18.10 26.42 -13.86
C ASP A 228 -18.79 27.61 -13.22
N ARG A 229 -19.53 27.40 -12.13
CA ARG A 229 -20.14 28.48 -11.35
C ARG A 229 -19.11 29.49 -10.86
N ARG A 230 -17.96 29.02 -10.37
CA ARG A 230 -16.88 29.91 -9.90
C ARG A 230 -16.20 30.69 -11.02
N LEU A 231 -16.19 30.15 -12.23
CA LEU A 231 -15.61 30.79 -13.41
C LEU A 231 -16.62 31.65 -14.20
N GLY A 232 -17.87 31.78 -13.72
CA GLY A 232 -18.93 32.52 -14.43
C GLY A 232 -19.35 31.89 -15.76
N ARG A 233 -19.14 30.58 -15.94
CA ARG A 233 -19.44 29.88 -17.20
C ARG A 233 -20.86 29.31 -17.27
N ASP A 234 -21.64 29.52 -16.23
CA ASP A 234 -23.04 29.07 -16.10
C ASP A 234 -24.06 30.12 -16.56
N GLU A 235 -23.64 31.24 -17.18
CA GLU A 235 -24.61 32.10 -17.84
C GLU A 235 -25.16 31.41 -19.10
N PRO A 236 -26.49 31.22 -19.21
CA PRO A 236 -27.08 30.86 -20.49
C PRO A 236 -26.70 31.96 -21.47
N ARG A 237 -26.15 31.59 -22.64
CA ARG A 237 -26.15 32.49 -23.79
C ARG A 237 -27.61 32.87 -24.04
N ALA A 238 -28.04 34.01 -23.49
CA ALA A 238 -29.23 34.69 -23.93
C ALA A 238 -28.98 35.00 -25.41
N PHE A 239 -29.51 34.16 -26.30
CA PHE A 239 -29.66 34.52 -27.68
C PHE A 239 -30.54 35.77 -27.70
N ALA A 240 -29.88 36.92 -27.79
CA ALA A 240 -30.51 38.14 -28.24
C ALA A 240 -30.89 37.92 -29.70
N LEU A 241 -32.06 37.33 -29.93
CA LEU A 241 -32.81 37.53 -31.15
C LEU A 241 -33.47 38.91 -31.04
N THR A 242 -32.72 39.92 -31.42
CA THR A 242 -33.26 41.22 -31.85
C THR A 242 -32.84 41.40 -33.30
N GLY A 243 -33.83 41.44 -34.19
CA GLY A 243 -33.67 41.64 -35.62
C GLY A 243 -34.74 40.90 -36.39
#